data_AF-A0AAD7MNE0-F1
#
_entry.id   AF-A0AAD7MNE0-F1
#
_cell.length_a   1.000
_cell.length_b   1.000
_cell.length_c   1.000
_cell.angle_alpha   90.00
_cell.angle_beta   90.00
_cell.angle_gamma   90.00
#
_symmetry.space_group_name_H-M   'P 1'
#
loop_
_entity.id
_entity.type
_entity.pdbx_description
1 polymer ?
#
loop_
_entity_poly.entity_id
_entity_poly.type
_entity_poly.pdbx_seq_one_letter_code
_entity_poly.pdbx_strand_id
1 'polypeptide(L)'
;MTGYEEIEALKRRVVEQETLINEAREAARAAKTAYDLAVVQRSNSQRDINDLLQRKSTWNQADIARFTTLIPQDHEFEQREAQARAAVHDAEEAVEREFTELMRTILARYHEEQVWSDKIRSASTYGSLTPWKRRRLARTFEKKIEEMGIENKAIVEESMMEIGRKLETQAQLLLLHAAPAAAVAPMPLAIEASPDACSHQLAQKNFEEESRSRSRRNGCWYRGCRWCTWMASSKPG
;
A
#
# COMPACT_ATOMS: atom_id res chain seq x y z
N MET A 1 -15.39 -16.36 -13.61
CA MET A 1 -14.09 -16.98 -13.35
C MET A 1 -14.34 -18.20 -12.49
N THR A 2 -13.92 -19.39 -12.92
CA THR A 2 -14.07 -20.60 -12.12
C THR A 2 -12.86 -20.72 -11.19
N GLY A 3 -13.01 -21.27 -9.98
CA GLY A 3 -11.87 -21.44 -9.06
C GLY A 3 -10.71 -22.29 -9.63
N TYR A 4 -10.95 -23.08 -10.67
CA TYR A 4 -9.88 -23.75 -11.42
C TYR A 4 -8.96 -22.77 -12.17
N GLU A 5 -9.51 -21.72 -12.78
CA GLU A 5 -8.72 -20.68 -13.48
C GLU A 5 -7.85 -19.89 -12.49
N GLU A 6 -8.34 -19.66 -11.27
CA GLU A 6 -7.60 -19.00 -10.18
C GLU A 6 -6.42 -19.86 -9.73
N ILE A 7 -6.62 -21.17 -9.58
CA ILE A 7 -5.55 -22.13 -9.25
C ILE A 7 -4.49 -22.17 -10.35
N GLU A 8 -4.88 -22.22 -11.63
CA GLU A 8 -3.93 -22.20 -12.75
C GLU A 8 -3.15 -20.87 -12.84
N ALA A 9 -3.79 -19.74 -12.51
CA ALA A 9 -3.10 -18.47 -12.38
C ALA A 9 -2.11 -18.43 -11.20
N LEU A 10 -2.44 -19.08 -10.07
CA LEU A 10 -1.54 -19.18 -8.92
C LEU A 10 -0.36 -20.12 -9.19
N LYS A 11 -0.58 -21.25 -9.86
CA LYS A 11 0.50 -22.16 -10.29
C LYS A 11 1.51 -21.45 -11.19
N ARG A 12 1.05 -20.68 -12.19
CA ARG A 12 1.94 -19.88 -13.05
C ARG A 12 2.75 -18.86 -12.25
N ARG A 13 2.12 -18.17 -11.30
CA ARG A 13 2.80 -17.22 -10.41
C ARG A 13 3.84 -17.89 -9.51
N VAL A 14 3.60 -19.09 -9.01
CA VAL A 14 4.61 -19.84 -8.24
C VAL A 14 5.85 -20.09 -9.09
N VAL A 15 5.67 -20.57 -10.34
CA VAL A 15 6.80 -20.83 -11.26
C VAL A 15 7.56 -19.54 -11.58
N GLU A 16 6.86 -18.44 -11.84
CA GLU A 16 7.48 -17.13 -12.04
C GLU A 16 8.29 -16.70 -10.81
N GLN A 17 7.72 -16.80 -9.61
CA GLN A 17 8.40 -16.44 -8.37
C GLN A 17 9.60 -17.35 -8.06
N GLU A 18 9.55 -18.63 -8.43
CA GLU A 18 10.67 -19.56 -8.37
C GLU A 18 11.81 -19.14 -9.32
N THR A 19 11.50 -18.62 -10.50
CA THR A 19 12.53 -18.08 -11.40
C THR A 19 13.18 -16.83 -10.81
N LEU A 20 12.38 -15.89 -10.29
CA LEU A 20 12.86 -14.64 -9.69
C LEU A 20 13.77 -14.88 -8.48
N ILE A 21 13.40 -15.78 -7.56
CA ILE A 21 14.26 -16.09 -6.40
C ILE A 21 15.58 -16.75 -6.84
N ASN A 22 15.57 -17.57 -7.90
CA ASN A 22 16.78 -18.21 -8.39
C ASN A 22 17.71 -17.17 -9.04
N GLU A 23 17.17 -16.26 -9.84
CA GLU A 23 17.92 -15.13 -10.41
C GLU A 23 18.50 -14.24 -9.31
N ALA A 24 17.71 -13.89 -8.28
CA ALA A 24 18.19 -13.11 -7.14
C ALA A 24 19.33 -13.82 -6.39
N ARG A 25 19.24 -15.15 -6.23
CA ARG A 25 20.30 -15.95 -5.61
C ARG A 25 21.58 -15.99 -6.43
N GLU A 26 21.49 -16.08 -7.76
CA GLU A 26 22.66 -15.98 -8.64
C GLU A 26 23.28 -14.59 -8.59
N ALA A 27 22.45 -13.54 -8.60
CA ALA A 27 22.92 -12.15 -8.47
C ALA A 27 23.66 -11.94 -7.13
N ALA A 28 23.13 -12.45 -6.02
CA ALA A 28 23.78 -12.38 -4.71
C ALA A 28 25.13 -13.13 -4.69
N ARG A 29 25.21 -14.32 -5.32
CA ARG A 29 26.48 -15.05 -5.49
C ARG A 29 27.50 -14.25 -6.28
N ALA A 30 27.09 -13.69 -7.41
CA ALA A 30 27.95 -12.89 -8.28
C ALA A 30 28.44 -11.61 -7.57
N ALA A 31 27.54 -10.91 -6.87
CA ALA A 31 27.87 -9.73 -6.06
C ALA A 31 28.90 -10.07 -4.97
N LYS A 32 28.73 -11.20 -4.29
CA LYS A 32 29.67 -11.65 -3.26
C LYS A 32 31.06 -11.94 -3.84
N THR A 33 31.12 -12.66 -4.97
CA THR A 33 32.40 -12.90 -5.66
C THR A 33 33.06 -11.59 -6.10
N ALA A 34 32.29 -10.63 -6.61
CA ALA A 34 32.82 -9.32 -6.99
C ALA A 34 33.36 -8.54 -5.78
N TYR A 35 32.68 -8.58 -4.64
CA TYR A 35 33.14 -7.98 -3.40
C TYR A 35 34.41 -8.66 -2.86
N ASP A 36 34.47 -9.99 -2.83
CA ASP A 36 35.66 -10.72 -2.40
C ASP A 36 36.89 -10.37 -3.26
N LEU A 37 36.70 -10.25 -4.59
CA LEU A 37 37.74 -9.80 -5.51
C LEU A 37 38.17 -8.35 -5.23
N ALA A 38 37.22 -7.44 -4.96
CA ALA A 38 37.52 -6.04 -4.64
C ALA A 38 38.31 -5.91 -3.33
N VAL A 39 37.96 -6.69 -2.29
CA VAL A 39 38.69 -6.75 -1.02
C VAL A 39 40.13 -7.24 -1.24
N VAL A 40 40.31 -8.31 -2.03
CA VAL A 40 41.65 -8.82 -2.35
C VAL A 40 42.47 -7.79 -3.13
N GLN A 41 41.87 -7.11 -4.10
CA GLN A 41 42.53 -6.05 -4.88
C GLN A 41 43.00 -4.90 -3.99
N ARG A 42 42.15 -4.39 -3.10
CA ARG A 42 42.51 -3.33 -2.15
C ARG A 42 43.58 -3.79 -1.15
N SER A 43 43.49 -5.01 -0.65
CA SER A 43 44.51 -5.57 0.25
C SER A 43 45.88 -5.68 -0.44
N ASN A 44 45.88 -6.09 -1.72
CA ASN A 44 47.11 -6.17 -2.51
C ASN A 44 47.70 -4.77 -2.78
N SER A 45 46.88 -3.78 -3.15
CA SER A 45 47.36 -2.40 -3.37
C SER A 45 47.96 -1.80 -2.11
N GLN A 46 47.33 -2.01 -0.95
CA GLN A 46 47.84 -1.55 0.34
C GLN A 46 49.16 -2.22 0.71
N ARG A 47 49.30 -3.53 0.48
CA ARG A 47 50.57 -4.25 0.67
C ARG A 47 51.66 -3.70 -0.25
N ASP A 48 51.36 -3.52 -1.54
CA ASP A 48 52.31 -2.97 -2.51
C ASP A 48 52.80 -1.56 -2.13
N ILE A 49 51.88 -0.69 -1.69
CA ILE A 49 52.21 0.65 -1.20
C ILE A 49 53.09 0.56 0.05
N ASN A 50 52.74 -0.30 1.01
CA ASN A 50 53.50 -0.48 2.24
C ASN A 50 54.92 -0.99 1.95
N ASP A 51 55.04 -2.02 1.12
CA ASP A 51 56.32 -2.61 0.71
C ASP A 51 57.22 -1.58 0.01
N LEU A 52 56.65 -0.71 -0.83
CA LEU A 52 57.37 0.42 -1.41
C LEU A 52 57.83 1.40 -0.32
N LEU A 53 56.93 1.84 0.56
CA LEU A 53 57.27 2.81 1.61
C LEU A 53 58.35 2.31 2.59
N GLN A 54 58.38 1.02 2.90
CA GLN A 54 59.41 0.44 3.78
C GLN A 54 60.81 0.53 3.16
N ARG A 55 60.93 0.37 1.84
CA ARG A 55 62.22 0.43 1.12
C ARG A 55 62.50 1.79 0.46
N LYS A 56 61.95 2.87 1.01
CA LYS A 56 62.07 4.24 0.45
C LYS A 56 63.49 4.74 0.19
N SER A 57 64.47 4.28 0.97
CA SER A 57 65.87 4.70 0.82
C SER A 57 66.56 4.10 -0.41
N THR A 58 66.01 3.03 -1.01
CA THR A 58 66.60 2.29 -2.13
C THR A 58 65.70 2.30 -3.37
N TRP A 59 64.77 3.26 -3.46
CA TRP A 59 63.87 3.39 -4.61
C TRP A 59 64.64 3.61 -5.91
N ASN A 60 64.21 2.90 -6.94
CA ASN A 60 64.63 3.15 -8.32
C ASN A 60 63.51 3.90 -9.10
N GLN A 61 63.79 4.24 -10.37
CA GLN A 61 62.83 4.97 -11.20
C GLN A 61 61.51 4.20 -11.43
N ALA A 62 61.56 2.86 -11.47
CA ALA A 62 60.37 2.03 -11.63
C ALA A 62 59.51 2.01 -10.36
N ASP A 63 60.13 2.00 -9.17
CA ASP A 63 59.43 2.07 -7.88
C ASP A 63 58.68 3.40 -7.72
N ILE A 64 59.31 4.51 -8.12
CA ILE A 64 58.69 5.84 -8.13
C ILE A 64 57.49 5.85 -9.10
N ALA A 65 57.64 5.32 -10.31
CA ALA A 65 56.54 5.25 -11.28
C ALA A 65 55.38 4.37 -10.77
N ARG A 66 55.68 3.22 -10.15
CA ARG A 66 54.63 2.36 -9.56
C ARG A 66 53.94 3.04 -8.39
N PHE A 67 54.69 3.70 -7.50
CA PHE A 67 54.13 4.43 -6.37
C PHE A 67 53.19 5.56 -6.80
N THR A 68 53.58 6.36 -7.81
CA THR A 68 52.73 7.44 -8.31
C THR A 68 51.46 6.94 -9.00
N THR A 69 51.47 5.74 -9.58
CA THR A 69 50.25 5.10 -10.12
C THR A 69 49.35 4.50 -9.04
N LEU A 70 49.93 3.92 -7.98
CA LEU A 70 49.17 3.22 -6.94
C LEU A 70 48.37 4.18 -6.05
N ILE A 71 48.89 5.38 -5.77
CA ILE A 71 48.24 6.34 -4.86
C ILE A 71 46.84 6.76 -5.37
N PRO A 72 46.66 7.24 -6.62
CA PRO A 72 45.33 7.55 -7.13
C PRO A 72 44.43 6.31 -7.25
N GLN A 73 45.01 5.16 -7.60
CA GLN A 73 44.27 3.90 -7.75
C GLN A 73 43.73 3.37 -6.42
N ASP A 74 44.39 3.64 -5.28
CA ASP A 74 43.93 3.21 -3.96
C ASP A 74 42.53 3.76 -3.64
N HIS A 75 42.29 5.04 -3.96
CA HIS A 75 40.97 5.65 -3.82
C HIS A 75 39.91 5.00 -4.73
N GLU A 76 40.29 4.59 -5.95
CA GLU A 76 39.39 3.85 -6.82
C GLU A 76 39.06 2.46 -6.27
N PHE A 77 40.06 1.74 -5.72
CA PHE A 77 39.83 0.43 -5.11
C PHE A 77 38.96 0.53 -3.86
N GLU A 78 39.16 1.55 -3.02
CA GLU A 78 38.30 1.84 -1.88
C GLU A 78 36.84 2.10 -2.31
N GLN A 79 36.64 2.91 -3.35
CA GLN A 79 35.31 3.16 -3.90
C GLN A 79 34.67 1.90 -4.47
N ARG A 80 35.43 1.09 -5.23
CA ARG A 80 34.94 -0.18 -5.78
C ARG A 80 34.56 -1.17 -4.69
N GLU A 81 35.36 -1.30 -3.62
CA GLU A 81 35.04 -2.16 -2.49
C GLU A 81 33.75 -1.69 -1.79
N ALA A 82 33.61 -0.38 -1.56
CA ALA A 82 32.40 0.19 -0.96
C ALA A 82 31.14 -0.04 -1.82
N GLN A 83 31.27 0.15 -3.14
CA GLN A 83 30.19 -0.12 -4.09
C GLN A 83 29.83 -1.61 -4.14
N ALA A 84 30.82 -2.50 -4.19
CA ALA A 84 30.59 -3.94 -4.20
C ALA A 84 29.96 -4.42 -2.88
N ARG A 85 30.35 -3.83 -1.74
CA ARG A 85 29.73 -4.09 -0.43
C ARG A 85 28.24 -3.70 -0.41
N ALA A 86 27.90 -2.53 -0.93
CA ALA A 86 26.51 -2.10 -1.06
C ALA A 86 25.73 -3.03 -1.99
N ALA A 87 26.31 -3.41 -3.13
CA ALA A 87 25.68 -4.34 -4.07
C ALA A 87 25.41 -5.72 -3.46
N VAL A 88 26.29 -6.25 -2.60
CA VAL A 88 26.04 -7.48 -1.85
C VAL A 88 24.84 -7.32 -0.93
N HIS A 89 24.80 -6.24 -0.15
CA HIS A 89 23.69 -5.96 0.76
C HIS A 89 22.35 -5.88 0.01
N ASP A 90 22.30 -5.11 -1.08
CA ASP A 90 21.08 -4.93 -1.89
C ASP A 90 20.63 -6.25 -2.53
N ALA A 91 21.57 -7.09 -2.97
CA ALA A 91 21.27 -8.41 -3.53
C ALA A 91 20.77 -9.40 -2.46
N GLU A 92 21.31 -9.35 -1.24
CA GLU A 92 20.84 -10.16 -0.11
C GLU A 92 19.41 -9.75 0.29
N GLU A 93 19.12 -8.44 0.39
CA GLU A 93 17.75 -7.94 0.64
C GLU A 93 16.77 -8.38 -0.46
N ALA A 94 17.21 -8.37 -1.72
CA ALA A 94 16.40 -8.86 -2.83
C ALA A 94 16.04 -10.35 -2.67
N VAL A 95 17.00 -11.20 -2.28
CA VAL A 95 16.74 -12.62 -2.03
C VAL A 95 15.71 -12.82 -0.91
N GLU A 96 15.82 -12.08 0.19
CA GLU A 96 14.86 -12.16 1.31
C GLU A 96 13.45 -11.74 0.89
N ARG A 97 13.35 -10.68 0.09
CA ARG A 97 12.08 -10.18 -0.46
C ARG A 97 11.43 -11.20 -1.38
N GLU A 98 12.17 -11.75 -2.36
CA GLU A 98 11.65 -12.76 -3.28
C GLU A 98 11.30 -14.09 -2.57
N PHE A 99 12.05 -14.46 -1.52
CA PHE A 99 11.73 -15.62 -0.68
C PHE A 99 10.40 -15.44 0.06
N THR A 100 10.20 -14.26 0.66
CA THR A 100 8.95 -13.94 1.36
C THR A 100 7.76 -14.00 0.39
N GLU A 101 7.93 -13.48 -0.83
CA GLU A 101 6.87 -13.48 -1.84
C GLU A 101 6.57 -14.88 -2.39
N LEU A 102 7.60 -15.72 -2.55
CA LEU A 102 7.42 -17.13 -2.89
C LEU A 102 6.56 -17.85 -1.85
N MET A 103 6.89 -17.66 -0.56
CA MET A 103 6.13 -18.28 0.53
C MET A 103 4.67 -17.83 0.55
N ARG A 104 4.40 -16.53 0.34
CA ARG A 104 3.04 -15.99 0.23
C ARG A 104 2.27 -16.60 -0.94
N THR A 105 2.92 -16.73 -2.10
CA THR A 105 2.29 -17.27 -3.31
C THR A 105 1.98 -18.76 -3.17
N ILE A 106 2.89 -19.53 -2.58
CA ILE A 106 2.67 -20.96 -2.27
C ILE A 106 1.49 -21.12 -1.31
N LEU A 107 1.43 -20.31 -0.26
CA LEU A 107 0.34 -20.36 0.72
C LEU A 107 -1.00 -19.98 0.08
N ALA A 108 -1.02 -18.94 -0.75
CA ALA A 108 -2.23 -18.53 -1.49
C ALA A 108 -2.73 -19.65 -2.41
N ARG A 109 -1.82 -20.31 -3.14
CA ARG A 109 -2.16 -21.49 -3.96
C ARG A 109 -2.77 -22.61 -3.11
N TYR A 110 -2.15 -22.95 -1.98
CA TYR A 110 -2.65 -23.99 -1.09
C TYR A 110 -4.07 -23.69 -0.60
N HIS A 111 -4.33 -22.45 -0.14
CA HIS A 111 -5.65 -22.07 0.34
C HIS A 111 -6.71 -22.16 -0.76
N GLU A 112 -6.43 -21.72 -1.98
CA GLU A 112 -7.42 -21.81 -3.07
C GLU A 112 -7.66 -23.26 -3.49
N GLU A 113 -6.61 -24.09 -3.49
CA GLU A 113 -6.73 -25.52 -3.77
C GLU A 113 -7.58 -26.23 -2.70
N GLN A 114 -7.46 -25.83 -1.43
CA GLN A 114 -8.32 -26.31 -0.34
C GLN A 114 -9.78 -25.87 -0.53
N VAL A 115 -10.02 -24.58 -0.79
CA VAL A 115 -11.36 -24.04 -1.03
C VAL A 115 -12.03 -24.75 -2.22
N TRP A 116 -11.27 -25.00 -3.28
CA TRP A 116 -11.77 -25.78 -4.42
C TRP A 116 -12.09 -27.23 -4.05
N SER A 117 -11.23 -27.91 -3.28
CA SER A 117 -11.49 -29.26 -2.77
C SER A 117 -12.77 -29.32 -1.92
N ASP A 118 -12.99 -28.33 -1.05
CA ASP A 118 -14.23 -28.19 -0.27
C ASP A 118 -15.46 -27.96 -1.17
N LYS A 119 -15.34 -27.11 -2.20
CA LYS A 119 -16.41 -26.87 -3.19
C LYS A 119 -16.79 -28.16 -3.92
N ILE A 120 -15.82 -28.99 -4.33
CA ILE A 120 -16.09 -30.27 -4.99
C ILE A 120 -16.73 -31.28 -4.02
N ARG A 121 -16.22 -31.39 -2.78
CA ARG A 121 -16.80 -32.27 -1.75
C ARG A 121 -18.23 -31.88 -1.36
N SER A 122 -18.52 -30.58 -1.27
CA SER A 122 -19.87 -30.10 -0.98
C SER A 122 -20.83 -30.35 -2.15
N ALA A 123 -20.38 -30.13 -3.40
CA ALA A 123 -21.16 -30.47 -4.59
C ALA A 123 -21.48 -31.98 -4.68
N SER A 124 -20.52 -32.85 -4.37
CA SER A 124 -20.73 -34.31 -4.37
C SER A 124 -21.61 -34.78 -3.20
N THR A 125 -21.48 -34.17 -2.02
CA THR A 125 -22.35 -34.45 -0.87
C THR A 125 -23.79 -34.03 -1.15
N TYR A 126 -24.00 -32.84 -1.72
CA TYR A 126 -25.32 -32.41 -2.17
C TYR A 126 -25.82 -33.33 -3.29
N GLY A 127 -24.94 -33.75 -4.21
CA GLY A 127 -25.17 -34.74 -5.26
C GLY A 127 -25.64 -36.11 -4.76
N SER A 128 -25.08 -36.60 -3.66
CA SER A 128 -25.39 -37.90 -3.02
C SER A 128 -26.72 -37.92 -2.25
N LEU A 129 -27.29 -36.75 -1.93
CA LEU A 129 -28.63 -36.68 -1.32
C LEU A 129 -29.67 -37.28 -2.26
N THR A 130 -30.47 -38.21 -1.72
CA THR A 130 -31.58 -38.82 -2.45
C THR A 130 -32.52 -37.74 -3.01
N PRO A 131 -33.12 -37.94 -4.19
CA PRO A 131 -33.92 -36.92 -4.86
C PRO A 131 -35.03 -36.32 -3.99
N TRP A 132 -35.64 -37.14 -3.13
CA TRP A 132 -36.68 -36.70 -2.19
C TRP A 132 -36.13 -35.86 -1.03
N LYS A 133 -34.92 -36.15 -0.53
CA LYS A 133 -34.25 -35.32 0.51
C LYS A 133 -33.89 -33.95 -0.06
N ARG A 134 -33.37 -33.91 -1.28
CA ARG A 134 -33.07 -32.65 -1.98
C ARG A 134 -34.33 -31.82 -2.22
N ARG A 135 -35.41 -32.46 -2.71
CA ARG A 135 -36.71 -31.80 -2.92
C ARG A 135 -37.34 -31.30 -1.62
N ARG A 136 -37.18 -32.05 -0.52
CA ARG A 136 -37.64 -31.62 0.82
C ARG A 136 -36.87 -30.39 1.31
N LEU A 137 -35.54 -30.38 1.17
CA LEU A 137 -34.70 -29.24 1.55
C LEU A 137 -35.02 -27.99 0.71
N ALA A 138 -35.23 -28.14 -0.60
CA ALA A 138 -35.67 -27.05 -1.46
C ALA A 138 -37.02 -26.47 -1.01
N ARG A 139 -38.01 -27.33 -0.73
CA ARG A 139 -39.33 -26.88 -0.22
C ARG A 139 -39.24 -26.13 1.11
N THR A 140 -38.42 -26.61 2.06
CA THR A 140 -38.23 -25.90 3.34
C THR A 140 -37.57 -24.55 3.15
N PHE A 141 -36.65 -24.44 2.18
CA PHE A 141 -35.97 -23.20 1.87
C PHE A 141 -36.89 -22.20 1.16
N GLU A 142 -37.66 -22.64 0.17
CA GLU A 142 -38.69 -21.85 -0.52
C GLU A 142 -39.70 -21.26 0.48
N LYS A 143 -40.24 -22.10 1.38
CA LYS A 143 -41.16 -21.66 2.41
C LYS A 143 -40.53 -20.62 3.35
N LYS A 144 -39.25 -20.81 3.72
CA LYS A 144 -38.57 -19.87 4.62
C LYS A 144 -38.25 -18.53 3.95
N ILE A 145 -37.95 -18.53 2.65
CA ILE A 145 -37.80 -17.30 1.87
C ILE A 145 -39.11 -16.54 1.80
N GLU A 146 -40.23 -17.22 1.59
CA GLU A 146 -41.54 -16.59 1.54
C GLU A 146 -41.92 -15.97 2.89
N GLU A 147 -41.74 -16.71 3.99
CA GLU A 147 -41.92 -16.20 5.36
C GLU A 147 -41.04 -14.97 5.63
N MET A 148 -39.73 -15.06 5.35
CA MET A 148 -38.82 -13.91 5.53
C MET A 148 -39.15 -12.75 4.57
N GLY A 149 -39.67 -13.02 3.38
CA GLY A 149 -40.09 -12.00 2.43
C GLY A 149 -41.28 -11.19 2.95
N ILE A 150 -42.22 -11.86 3.62
CA ILE A 150 -43.37 -11.21 4.28
C ILE A 150 -42.89 -10.40 5.49
N GLU A 151 -42.02 -10.97 6.33
CA GLU A 151 -41.44 -10.28 7.50
C GLU A 151 -40.64 -9.04 7.09
N ASN A 152 -39.76 -9.16 6.09
CA ASN A 152 -38.99 -8.04 5.57
C ASN A 152 -39.88 -6.96 4.96
N LYS A 153 -40.94 -7.36 4.23
CA LYS A 153 -41.92 -6.40 3.69
C LYS A 153 -42.61 -5.62 4.81
N ALA A 154 -43.07 -6.30 5.86
CA ALA A 154 -43.71 -5.66 7.00
C ALA A 154 -42.78 -4.67 7.71
N ILE A 155 -41.52 -5.05 7.95
CA ILE A 155 -40.50 -4.17 8.55
C ILE A 155 -40.19 -2.97 7.65
N VAL A 156 -40.11 -3.17 6.33
CA VAL A 156 -39.89 -2.08 5.36
C VAL A 156 -41.08 -1.14 5.31
N GLU A 157 -42.31 -1.65 5.32
CA GLU A 157 -43.52 -0.83 5.36
C GLU A 157 -43.64 -0.05 6.68
N GLU A 158 -43.36 -0.68 7.82
CA GLU A 158 -43.32 -0.05 9.13
C GLU A 158 -42.26 1.05 9.22
N SER A 159 -41.03 0.75 8.78
CA SER A 159 -39.96 1.76 8.74
C SER A 159 -40.25 2.90 7.77
N MET A 160 -40.89 2.64 6.62
CA MET A 160 -41.32 3.66 5.66
C MET A 160 -42.39 4.58 6.27
N MET A 161 -43.37 4.02 6.99
CA MET A 161 -44.39 4.80 7.70
C MET A 161 -43.77 5.66 8.80
N GLU A 162 -42.83 5.12 9.57
CA GLU A 162 -42.13 5.88 10.61
C GLU A 162 -41.25 7.00 10.02
N ILE A 163 -40.64 6.78 8.84
CA ILE A 163 -39.94 7.83 8.10
C ILE A 163 -40.93 8.91 7.64
N GLY A 164 -42.08 8.51 7.07
CA GLY A 164 -43.14 9.44 6.65
C GLY A 164 -43.62 10.31 7.82
N ARG A 165 -43.88 9.70 8.97
CA ARG A 165 -44.28 10.40 10.20
C ARG A 165 -43.21 11.38 10.69
N LYS A 166 -41.94 10.99 10.64
CA LYS A 166 -40.82 11.88 11.00
C LYS A 166 -40.69 13.04 10.02
N LEU A 167 -40.87 12.81 8.71
CA LEU A 167 -40.86 13.85 7.69
C LEU A 167 -42.03 14.82 7.85
N GLU A 168 -43.24 14.33 8.15
CA GLU A 168 -44.40 15.16 8.47
C GLU A 168 -44.16 15.99 9.74
N THR A 169 -43.58 15.38 10.77
CA THR A 169 -43.20 16.11 12.00
C THR A 169 -42.16 17.18 11.70
N GLN A 170 -41.16 16.88 10.85
CA GLN A 170 -40.19 17.88 10.39
C GLN A 170 -40.86 18.99 9.56
N ALA A 171 -41.84 18.68 8.72
CA ALA A 171 -42.60 19.64 7.92
C ALA A 171 -43.52 20.53 8.78
N GLN A 172 -44.17 19.96 9.80
CA GLN A 172 -44.94 20.70 10.81
C GLN A 172 -44.03 21.57 11.67
N LEU A 173 -42.86 21.01 12.02
CA LEU A 173 -41.61 21.70 12.38
C LEU A 173 -41.51 23.01 11.62
N LEU A 174 -41.17 22.85 10.33
CA LEU A 174 -40.97 23.88 9.30
C LEU A 174 -42.08 24.91 9.27
N LEU A 175 -43.33 24.51 9.32
CA LEU A 175 -44.48 25.40 9.34
C LEU A 175 -44.65 26.17 10.66
N LEU A 176 -44.36 25.55 11.82
CA LEU A 176 -44.49 26.19 13.13
C LEU A 176 -43.45 27.30 13.34
N HIS A 177 -42.23 27.08 12.84
CA HIS A 177 -41.17 28.10 12.83
C HIS A 177 -41.12 28.92 11.53
N ALA A 178 -42.03 28.67 10.57
CA ALA A 178 -42.32 29.61 9.50
C ALA A 178 -43.19 30.73 10.08
N ALA A 179 -42.55 31.73 10.70
CA ALA A 179 -43.25 32.95 11.09
C ALA A 179 -43.96 33.56 9.86
N PRO A 180 -45.26 33.93 9.95
CA PRO A 180 -45.95 34.53 8.83
C PRO A 180 -45.39 35.94 8.56
N ALA A 181 -44.60 36.05 7.50
CA ALA A 181 -44.38 37.31 6.81
C ALA A 181 -45.65 37.66 6.03
N ALA A 182 -46.66 38.28 6.67
CA ALA A 182 -47.68 39.11 6.02
C ALA A 182 -48.74 39.62 7.02
N ALA A 183 -48.41 40.69 7.75
CA ALA A 183 -49.39 41.71 8.09
C ALA A 183 -48.88 43.03 7.50
N VAL A 184 -49.11 43.23 6.20
CA VAL A 184 -48.94 44.52 5.54
C VAL A 184 -50.24 44.84 4.82
N ALA A 185 -51.03 45.71 5.46
CA ALA A 185 -52.19 46.37 4.88
C ALA A 185 -51.78 47.22 3.66
N PRO A 186 -52.69 47.49 2.72
CA PRO A 186 -52.33 48.20 1.49
C PRO A 186 -52.16 49.70 1.73
N MET A 187 -50.95 50.18 1.42
CA MET A 187 -50.55 51.43 0.73
C MET A 187 -51.10 52.81 1.20
N PRO A 188 -50.24 53.86 1.20
CA PRO A 188 -49.80 54.46 -0.07
C PRO A 188 -48.30 54.80 -0.18
N LEU A 189 -47.92 55.04 -1.44
CA LEU A 189 -46.59 55.24 -2.03
C LEU A 189 -45.87 56.55 -1.63
N ALA A 190 -44.55 56.42 -1.37
CA ALA A 190 -43.48 57.37 -1.72
C ALA A 190 -42.14 56.64 -1.47
N ILE A 191 -41.48 56.07 -2.48
CA ILE A 191 -40.34 56.62 -3.27
C ILE A 191 -39.21 57.20 -2.39
N GLU A 192 -38.03 56.56 -2.41
CA GLU A 192 -36.72 57.08 -2.90
C GLU A 192 -35.63 55.98 -2.71
N ALA A 193 -35.04 55.48 -3.79
CA ALA A 193 -33.65 55.70 -4.25
C ALA A 193 -32.56 55.16 -3.29
N SER A 194 -31.92 54.01 -3.58
CA SER A 194 -30.64 53.85 -4.32
C SER A 194 -29.38 54.19 -3.47
N PRO A 195 -28.16 53.66 -3.73
CA PRO A 195 -27.71 52.32 -4.12
C PRO A 195 -26.57 51.80 -3.18
N ASP A 196 -26.00 50.65 -3.54
CA ASP A 196 -24.66 50.15 -3.17
C ASP A 196 -24.42 49.55 -1.77
N ALA A 197 -24.15 48.23 -1.74
CA ALA A 197 -22.80 47.71 -1.42
C ALA A 197 -22.82 46.22 -1.01
N CYS A 198 -22.07 45.42 -1.78
CA CYS A 198 -21.12 44.41 -1.31
C CYS A 198 -21.59 43.29 -0.35
N SER A 199 -21.58 42.04 -0.85
CA SER A 199 -21.01 40.81 -0.21
C SER A 199 -21.74 39.54 -0.67
N HIS A 200 -21.55 39.02 -1.89
CA HIS A 200 -20.33 38.35 -2.36
C HIS A 200 -19.37 37.82 -1.26
N GLN A 201 -19.85 37.10 -0.23
CA GLN A 201 -18.90 36.51 0.74
C GLN A 201 -19.26 35.20 1.47
N LEU A 202 -20.35 34.51 1.12
CA LEU A 202 -20.69 33.25 1.82
C LEU A 202 -20.77 32.01 0.92
N ALA A 203 -20.63 32.16 -0.40
CA ALA A 203 -20.53 31.02 -1.33
C ALA A 203 -19.10 30.47 -1.47
N GLN A 204 -18.07 31.13 -0.91
CA GLN A 204 -16.68 30.68 -1.01
C GLN A 204 -16.20 29.81 0.16
N LYS A 205 -16.86 29.79 1.32
CA LYS A 205 -16.36 29.07 2.51
C LYS A 205 -16.59 27.55 2.51
N ASN A 206 -17.58 27.06 1.77
CA ASN A 206 -17.89 25.63 1.79
C ASN A 206 -17.07 24.81 0.78
N PHE A 207 -16.41 25.46 -0.19
CA PHE A 207 -15.55 24.78 -1.16
C PHE A 207 -14.10 24.59 -0.66
N GLU A 208 -13.67 25.38 0.34
CA GLU A 208 -12.33 25.28 0.97
C GLU A 208 -12.25 24.24 2.10
N GLU A 209 -13.37 23.88 2.75
CA GLU A 209 -13.39 22.82 3.79
C GLU A 209 -13.40 21.40 3.19
N GLU A 210 -13.98 21.24 2.00
CA GLU A 210 -14.00 19.96 1.30
C GLU A 210 -12.66 19.64 0.59
N SER A 211 -11.89 20.68 0.23
CA SER A 211 -10.52 20.53 -0.27
C SER A 211 -9.49 20.32 0.85
N ARG A 212 -9.70 20.85 2.08
CA ARG A 212 -8.86 20.52 3.26
C ARG A 212 -9.06 19.11 3.81
N SER A 213 -10.25 18.53 3.68
CA SER A 213 -10.55 17.17 4.15
C SER A 213 -10.12 16.08 3.15
N ARG A 214 -10.09 16.38 1.84
CA ARG A 214 -9.46 15.51 0.82
C ARG A 214 -7.93 15.53 0.85
N SER A 215 -7.30 16.61 1.32
CA SER A 215 -5.84 16.66 1.56
C SER A 215 -5.40 15.91 2.83
N ARG A 216 -6.30 15.51 3.73
CA ARG A 216 -5.97 14.71 4.95
C ARG A 216 -6.10 13.19 4.78
N ARG A 217 -6.54 12.70 3.61
CA ARG A 217 -6.58 11.24 3.32
C ARG A 217 -5.57 10.76 2.29
N ASN A 218 -4.78 11.66 1.70
CA ASN A 218 -3.59 11.33 0.93
C ASN A 218 -2.37 11.92 1.65
N GLY A 219 -1.90 11.21 2.68
CA GLY A 219 -0.77 11.62 3.51
C GLY A 219 0.04 10.39 3.92
N CYS A 220 1.00 10.05 3.06
CA CYS A 220 2.25 9.34 3.33
C CYS A 220 2.57 9.10 4.82
N TRP A 221 2.60 7.83 5.24
CA TRP A 221 3.28 7.38 6.47
C TRP A 221 4.46 6.48 6.11
N TYR A 222 5.45 7.06 5.45
CA TYR A 222 6.85 6.63 5.59
C TYR A 222 7.63 7.79 6.21
N ARG A 223 7.65 7.85 7.54
CA ARG A 223 8.69 8.55 8.31
C ARG A 223 8.96 7.79 9.60
N GLY A 224 9.75 6.73 9.44
CA GLY A 224 10.42 6.00 10.50
C GLY A 224 11.91 5.80 10.20
N CYS A 225 12.55 6.75 9.48
CA CYS A 225 14.00 6.79 9.33
C CYS A 225 14.62 7.66 10.45
N ARG A 226 15.49 7.02 11.24
CA ARG A 226 16.37 7.58 12.27
C ARG A 226 17.46 8.47 11.67
N TRP A 227 17.10 9.61 11.11
CA TRP A 227 18.09 10.58 10.59
C TRP A 227 17.82 12.01 11.06
N CYS A 228 17.32 12.18 12.28
CA CYS A 228 17.18 13.50 12.94
C CYS A 228 17.46 13.47 14.46
N THR A 229 18.05 12.39 15.00
CA THR A 229 18.40 12.27 16.43
C THR A 229 19.90 12.43 16.71
N TRP A 230 20.58 13.33 15.99
CA TRP A 230 21.99 13.63 16.27
C TRP A 230 22.36 15.13 16.16
N MET A 231 21.39 16.04 16.13
CA MET A 231 21.65 17.48 16.05
C MET A 231 20.80 18.31 17.04
N ALA A 232 20.63 17.79 18.26
CA ALA A 232 19.91 18.48 19.35
C ALA A 232 20.52 18.23 20.74
N SER A 233 21.84 18.01 20.81
CA SER A 233 22.61 17.94 22.06
C SER A 233 23.85 18.83 21.97
N SER A 234 23.64 20.13 21.78
CA SER A 234 24.65 21.17 21.99
C SER A 234 23.92 22.51 22.22
N LYS A 235 23.38 22.67 23.43
CA LYS A 235 23.05 24.00 23.96
C LYS A 235 24.28 24.58 24.66
N PRO A 236 24.67 25.83 24.37
CA PRO A 236 25.61 26.58 25.18
C PRO A 236 24.89 27.20 26.39
N GLY A 237 25.54 27.10 27.54
CA GLY A 237 25.13 27.64 28.84
C GLY A 237 26.11 27.18 29.89
#